data_AF-A0A524JBK6-F1
#
_entry.id   AF-A0A524JBK6-F1
#
_cell.length_a   1.000
_cell.length_b   1.000
_cell.length_c   1.000
_cell.angle_alpha   90.00
_cell.angle_beta   90.00
_cell.angle_gamma   90.00
#
_symmetry.space_group_name_H-M   'P 1'
#
loop_
_entity.id
_entity.type
_entity.pdbx_description
1 polymer ?
#
loop_
_entity_poly.entity_id
_entity_poly.type
_entity_poly.pdbx_seq_one_letter_code
_entity_poly.pdbx_strand_id
1 'polypeptide(L)' 'PGSGGPENDFTNRNTTFMTWNLLHLARILKDAGGIPVHGNQRSKWDAGCRFDFANPEHR' A
#
# COMPACT_ATOMS: atom_id res chain seq x y z
N PRO A 1 12.24 -7.59 26.07
CA PRO A 1 10.81 -7.77 26.44
C PRO A 1 9.92 -7.55 25.21
N GLY A 2 9.12 -8.56 24.84
CA GLY A 2 8.36 -8.58 23.58
C GLY A 2 7.29 -7.49 23.49
N SER A 3 6.74 -7.29 22.28
CA SER A 3 5.74 -6.24 22.00
C SER A 3 4.43 -6.39 22.80
N GLY A 4 4.19 -7.53 23.46
CA GLY A 4 2.94 -7.85 24.14
C GLY A 4 1.74 -7.96 23.20
N GLY A 5 1.98 -7.88 21.88
CA GLY A 5 0.96 -7.93 20.83
C GLY A 5 0.31 -9.31 20.70
N PRO A 6 1.09 -10.42 20.65
CA PRO A 6 0.54 -11.78 20.53
C PRO A 6 -0.32 -12.22 21.73
N GLU A 7 -0.12 -11.64 22.90
CA GLU A 7 -0.89 -11.95 24.11
C GLU A 7 -2.06 -10.98 24.34
N ASN A 8 -2.12 -9.87 23.60
CA ASN A 8 -3.15 -8.85 23.74
C ASN A 8 -4.29 -9.08 22.74
N ASP A 9 -5.47 -9.43 23.27
CA ASP A 9 -6.68 -9.69 22.49
C ASP A 9 -7.07 -8.54 21.55
N PHE A 10 -6.89 -7.28 21.97
CA PHE A 10 -7.15 -6.12 21.12
C PHE A 10 -6.26 -6.11 19.87
N THR A 11 -4.97 -6.43 20.04
CA THR A 11 -4.00 -6.43 18.93
C THR A 11 -4.24 -7.63 18.02
N ASN A 12 -4.47 -8.81 18.60
CA ASN A 12 -4.73 -10.04 17.85
C ASN A 12 -6.00 -9.94 17.00
N ARG A 13 -7.10 -9.49 17.59
CA ARG A 13 -8.38 -9.35 16.89
C ARG A 13 -8.28 -8.39 15.71
N ASN A 14 -7.73 -7.20 15.95
CA ASN A 14 -7.61 -6.18 14.90
C ASN A 14 -6.64 -6.63 13.80
N THR A 15 -5.52 -7.26 14.15
CA THR A 15 -4.55 -7.78 13.16
C THR A 15 -5.16 -8.91 12.33
N THR A 16 -5.95 -9.79 12.95
CA THR A 16 -6.66 -10.86 12.25
C THR A 16 -7.66 -10.29 11.24
N PHE A 17 -8.50 -9.32 11.65
CA PHE A 17 -9.47 -8.68 10.75
C PHE A 17 -8.79 -7.91 9.63
N MET A 18 -7.73 -7.16 9.93
CA MET A 18 -6.92 -6.48 8.93
C MET A 18 -6.36 -7.47 7.90
N THR A 19 -5.83 -8.61 8.36
CA THR A 19 -5.28 -9.66 7.48
C THR A 19 -6.36 -10.19 6.53
N TRP A 20 -7.55 -10.51 7.04
CA TRP A 20 -8.67 -10.95 6.20
C TRP A 20 -9.11 -9.89 5.21
N ASN A 21 -9.22 -8.63 5.64
CA ASN A 21 -9.58 -7.52 4.75
C ASN A 21 -8.57 -7.35 3.61
N LEU A 22 -7.28 -7.48 3.90
CA LEU A 22 -6.22 -7.44 2.89
C LEU A 22 -6.31 -8.62 1.91
N LEU A 23 -6.64 -9.82 2.38
CA LEU A 23 -6.84 -10.98 1.50
C LEU A 23 -8.05 -10.82 0.58
N HIS A 24 -9.16 -10.30 1.10
CA HIS A 24 -10.33 -9.97 0.27
C HIS A 24 -10.00 -8.90 -0.78
N LEU A 25 -9.30 -7.83 -0.37
CA LEU A 25 -8.87 -6.78 -1.29
C LEU A 25 -7.92 -7.33 -2.36
N ALA A 26 -6.95 -8.17 -1.98
CA ALA A 26 -6.04 -8.80 -2.92
C ALA A 26 -6.77 -9.68 -3.94
N ARG A 27 -7.83 -10.40 -3.51
CA ARG A 27 -8.69 -11.17 -4.42
C ARG A 27 -9.42 -10.25 -5.40
N ILE A 28 -10.09 -9.20 -4.91
CA ILE A 28 -10.79 -8.22 -5.75
C ILE A 28 -9.83 -7.64 -6.80
N LEU A 29 -8.64 -7.21 -6.38
CA LEU A 29 -7.64 -6.66 -7.29
C LEU A 29 -7.17 -7.70 -8.32
N LYS A 30 -6.92 -8.95 -7.89
CA LYS A 30 -6.52 -10.03 -8.80
C LYS A 30 -7.58 -10.28 -9.87
N ASP A 31 -8.84 -10.33 -9.47
CA ASP A 31 -9.96 -10.57 -10.38
C ASP A 31 -10.19 -9.37 -11.33
N ALA A 32 -9.88 -8.14 -10.88
CA ALA A 32 -9.94 -6.91 -11.68
C ALA A 32 -8.73 -6.66 -12.59
N GLY A 33 -7.73 -7.56 -12.63
CA GLY A 33 -6.53 -7.41 -13.46
C GLY A 33 -5.37 -6.63 -12.80
N GLY A 34 -5.42 -6.46 -11.48
CA GLY A 34 -4.36 -5.84 -10.68
C GLY A 34 -4.48 -4.33 -10.52
N ILE A 35 -3.46 -3.72 -9.89
CA ILE A 35 -3.34 -2.26 -9.78
C ILE A 35 -2.63 -1.75 -11.05
N PRO A 36 -3.15 -0.69 -11.71
CA PRO A 36 -2.45 -0.06 -12.82
C PRO A 36 -1.00 0.30 -12.48
N VAL A 37 -0.09 0.08 -13.43
CA VAL A 37 1.35 0.33 -13.23
C VAL A 37 1.65 1.83 -13.11
N HIS A 38 0.87 2.68 -13.78
CA HIS A 38 1.04 4.13 -13.71
C HIS A 38 0.94 4.63 -12.26
N GLY A 39 1.85 5.52 -11.84
CA GLY A 39 1.98 5.98 -10.45
C GLY A 39 2.83 5.06 -9.55
N ASN A 40 2.95 3.76 -9.86
CA ASN A 40 3.75 2.78 -9.09
C ASN A 40 5.08 2.41 -9.78
N GLN A 41 5.67 3.34 -10.53
CA GLN A 41 6.88 3.11 -11.32
C GLN A 41 8.13 3.60 -10.58
N ARG A 42 8.84 2.68 -9.93
CA ARG A 42 10.07 2.99 -9.17
C ARG A 42 11.14 3.69 -10.01
N SER A 43 11.37 3.24 -11.24
CA SER A 43 12.34 3.86 -12.15
C SER A 43 12.01 5.32 -12.45
N LYS A 44 10.73 5.68 -12.56
CA LYS A 44 10.29 7.07 -12.75
C LYS A 44 10.41 7.88 -11.46
N TRP A 45 10.14 7.26 -10.31
CA TRP A 45 10.35 7.88 -9.00
C TRP A 45 11.81 8.25 -8.76
N ASP A 46 12.73 7.31 -9.04
CA ASP A 46 14.18 7.48 -8.92
C ASP A 46 14.72 8.51 -9.92
N ALA A 47 14.11 8.60 -11.10
CA ALA A 47 14.41 9.64 -12.11
C ALA A 47 13.84 11.03 -11.74
N GLY A 48 13.23 11.20 -10.56
CA GLY A 48 12.66 12.47 -10.13
C GLY A 48 11.35 12.86 -10.82
N CYS A 49 10.80 12.00 -11.70
CA CYS A 49 9.49 12.24 -12.30
C CYS A 49 8.43 12.16 -11.21
N ARG A 50 7.87 13.30 -10.82
CA ARG A 50 6.69 13.37 -9.97
C ARG A 50 5.47 13.45 -10.86
N PHE A 51 4.61 12.44 -10.77
CA PHE A 51 3.32 12.45 -11.44
C PHE A 51 2.55 13.67 -10.91
N ASP A 52 2.15 14.56 -11.81
CA ASP A 52 1.31 15.75 -11.58
C ASP A 52 1.92 17.00 -10.89
N PHE A 53 3.23 17.05 -10.65
CA PHE A 53 3.87 18.33 -10.26
C PHE A 53 4.36 19.08 -11.50
N ALA A 54 3.67 20.15 -11.88
CA ALA A 54 4.23 21.15 -12.78
C ALA A 54 5.47 21.76 -12.09
N ASN A 55 6.64 21.65 -12.73
CA ASN A 55 7.87 22.24 -12.21
C ASN A 55 7.68 23.77 -12.04
N PRO A 56 7.75 24.32 -10.81
CA PRO A 56 7.58 25.76 -10.59
C PRO A 56 8.73 26.60 -11.15
N GLU A 57 9.85 25.99 -11.57
CA GLU A 57 11.04 26.69 -12.07
C GLU A 57 11.05 27.02 -13.57
N HIS A 58 9.94 26.80 -14.28
CA HIS A 58 9.78 27.30 -15.65
C HIS A 58 8.67 28.37 -15.70
N ARG A 59 9.02 29.56 -15.22
CA ARG A 59 8.41 30.83 -15.61
C ARG A 59 9.51 31.76 -16.09
#